data_AF-A0A259PDP4-F1
#
_entry.id   AF-A0A259PDP4-F1
#
_cell.length_a   1.000
_cell.length_b   1.000
_cell.length_c   1.000
_cell.angle_alpha   90.00
_cell.angle_beta   90.00
_cell.angle_gamma   90.00
#
_symmetry.space_group_name_H-M   'P 1'
#
loop_
_entity.id
_entity.type
_entity.pdbx_description
1 polymer ?
#
loop_
_entity_poly.entity_id
_entity_poly.type
_entity_poly.pdbx_seq_one_letter_code
_entity_poly.pdbx_strand_id
1 'polypeptide(L)'
;MSHPFPGIPDVINGNGAVAHVMKHVCGGVIGYPITPSTEISETFEAARAEGQLNVWGKHPFFVETEGEHSAQSGALGAALTGGSYVSNAS
;
A
#
# COMPACT_ATOMS: atom_id res chain seq x y z
N MET A 1 -23.99 -21.15 0.37
CA MET A 1 -24.27 -19.92 -0.39
C MET A 1 -23.05 -19.61 -1.24
N SER A 2 -23.19 -19.45 -2.56
CA SER A 2 -22.10 -18.99 -3.42
C SER A 2 -22.04 -17.46 -3.42
N HIS A 3 -20.88 -16.88 -3.15
CA HIS A 3 -20.67 -15.43 -3.24
C HIS A 3 -20.53 -14.99 -4.71
N PRO A 4 -20.99 -13.78 -5.09
CA PRO A 4 -20.87 -13.27 -6.47
C PRO A 4 -19.42 -13.17 -6.95
N PHE A 5 -18.48 -12.97 -6.01
CA PHE A 5 -17.05 -12.88 -6.27
C PHE A 5 -16.33 -13.85 -5.31
N PRO A 6 -16.09 -15.10 -5.72
CA PRO A 6 -15.50 -16.11 -4.84
C PRO A 6 -14.01 -15.87 -4.55
N GLY A 7 -13.35 -14.99 -5.31
CA GLY A 7 -11.92 -14.72 -5.19
C GLY A 7 -11.05 -15.90 -5.62
N ILE A 8 -9.74 -15.77 -5.41
CA ILE A 8 -8.77 -16.85 -5.59
C ILE A 8 -8.28 -17.23 -4.19
N PRO A 9 -8.49 -18.47 -3.72
CA PRO A 9 -7.94 -18.93 -2.45
C PRO A 9 -6.41 -18.85 -2.48
N ASP A 10 -5.81 -18.29 -1.43
CA ASP A 10 -4.37 -18.14 -1.31
C ASP A 10 -3.93 -18.31 0.16
N VAL A 11 -2.68 -18.71 0.37
CA VAL A 11 -2.07 -18.88 1.70
C VAL A 11 -0.95 -17.86 1.85
N ILE A 12 -1.25 -16.78 2.57
CA ILE A 12 -0.35 -15.64 2.77
C ILE A 12 -0.30 -15.25 4.25
N ASN A 13 0.77 -14.57 4.66
CA ASN A 13 0.86 -13.98 6.00
C ASN A 13 0.00 -12.69 6.10
N GLY A 14 -0.06 -12.10 7.29
CA GLY A 14 -0.85 -10.88 7.53
C GLY A 14 -0.37 -9.67 6.71
N ASN A 15 0.95 -9.49 6.60
CA ASN A 15 1.55 -8.40 5.82
C ASN A 15 1.20 -8.51 4.33
N GLY A 16 1.31 -9.72 3.76
CA GLY A 16 0.93 -10.01 2.39
C GLY A 16 -0.55 -9.76 2.12
N ALA A 17 -1.43 -10.08 3.07
CA ALA A 17 -2.85 -9.75 2.96
C ALA A 17 -3.11 -8.23 2.93
N VAL A 18 -2.42 -7.47 3.78
CA VAL A 18 -2.50 -5.99 3.79
C VAL A 18 -1.92 -5.41 2.50
N ALA A 19 -0.73 -5.85 2.09
CA ALA A 19 -0.09 -5.41 0.85
C ALA A 19 -0.95 -5.72 -0.38
N HIS A 20 -1.62 -6.89 -0.41
CA HIS A 20 -2.56 -7.26 -1.46
C HIS A 20 -3.69 -6.24 -1.58
N VAL A 21 -4.30 -5.82 -0.49
CA VAL A 21 -5.35 -4.79 -0.54
C VAL A 21 -4.75 -3.44 -0.95
N MET A 22 -3.65 -3.03 -0.29
CA MET A 22 -3.02 -1.72 -0.51
C MET A 22 -2.66 -1.49 -1.98
N LYS A 23 -2.02 -2.47 -2.64
CA LYS A 23 -1.62 -2.33 -4.05
C LYS A 23 -2.80 -2.19 -5.03
N HIS A 24 -4.01 -2.60 -4.63
CA HIS A 24 -5.22 -2.47 -5.43
C HIS A 24 -5.99 -1.17 -5.15
N VAL A 25 -5.95 -0.66 -3.91
CA VAL A 25 -6.82 0.45 -3.47
C VAL A 25 -6.07 1.70 -3.01
N CYS A 26 -4.75 1.74 -3.06
CA CYS A 26 -4.01 2.97 -2.73
C CYS A 26 -3.62 3.72 -4.01
N GLY A 27 -3.66 5.05 -3.94
CA GLY A 27 -3.03 5.93 -4.92
C GLY A 27 -1.52 6.04 -4.73
N GLY A 28 -1.01 5.61 -3.58
CA GLY A 28 0.40 5.60 -3.24
C GLY A 28 0.64 5.35 -1.76
N VAL A 29 1.89 5.06 -1.43
CA VAL A 29 2.37 4.82 -0.05
C VAL A 29 3.49 5.80 0.27
N ILE A 30 3.44 6.38 1.46
CA ILE A 30 4.53 7.16 2.06
C ILE A 30 4.93 6.43 3.32
N GLY A 31 6.13 5.86 3.36
CA GLY A 31 6.49 4.87 4.38
C GLY A 31 7.90 5.02 4.92
N TYR A 32 8.13 4.34 6.03
CA TYR A 32 9.46 4.17 6.64
C TYR A 32 9.64 2.71 7.06
N PRO A 33 10.81 2.09 6.84
CA PRO A 33 11.03 0.69 7.23
C PRO A 33 11.12 0.55 8.75
N ILE A 34 10.22 -0.24 9.34
CA ILE A 34 10.27 -0.67 10.74
C ILE A 34 9.67 -2.07 10.90
N THR A 35 10.36 -2.93 11.65
CA THR A 35 9.87 -4.29 11.90
C THR A 35 8.63 -4.25 12.80
N PRO A 36 7.58 -5.05 12.53
CA PRO A 36 7.47 -6.10 11.51
C PRO A 36 6.77 -5.67 10.19
N SER A 37 6.43 -4.40 10.01
CA SER A 37 5.61 -3.91 8.89
C SER A 37 6.40 -3.57 7.61
N THR A 38 7.74 -3.65 7.65
CA THR A 38 8.61 -3.39 6.49
C THR A 38 8.18 -4.15 5.23
N GLU A 39 7.82 -5.43 5.37
CA GLU A 39 7.40 -6.31 4.25
C GLU A 39 6.21 -5.74 3.46
N ILE A 40 5.31 -4.99 4.11
CA ILE A 40 4.13 -4.39 3.46
C ILE A 40 4.58 -3.36 2.42
N SER A 41 5.48 -2.45 2.81
CA SER A 41 6.03 -1.43 1.92
C SER A 41 6.87 -2.04 0.80
N GLU A 42 7.69 -3.05 1.11
CA GLU A 42 8.52 -3.75 0.12
C GLU A 42 7.65 -4.42 -0.95
N THR A 43 6.58 -5.11 -0.53
CA THR A 43 5.66 -5.79 -1.44
C THR A 43 4.86 -4.78 -2.29
N PHE A 44 4.44 -3.67 -1.70
CA PHE A 44 3.75 -2.60 -2.43
C PHE A 44 4.67 -1.95 -3.48
N GLU A 45 5.90 -1.61 -3.09
CA GLU A 45 6.90 -1.03 -3.98
C GLU A 45 7.17 -1.98 -5.14
N ALA A 46 7.44 -3.27 -4.87
CA ALA A 46 7.73 -4.24 -5.92
C ALA A 46 6.60 -4.32 -6.96
N ALA A 47 5.35 -4.41 -6.52
CA ALA A 47 4.20 -4.40 -7.42
C ALA A 47 4.11 -3.10 -8.24
N ARG A 48 4.39 -1.95 -7.62
CA ARG A 48 4.47 -0.65 -8.31
C ARG A 48 5.60 -0.64 -9.35
N ALA A 49 6.79 -1.14 -9.01
CA ALA A 49 7.95 -1.20 -9.91
C ALA A 49 7.71 -2.13 -11.10
N GLU A 50 6.94 -3.21 -10.90
CA GLU A 50 6.48 -4.13 -11.96
C GLU A 50 5.38 -3.53 -12.87
N GLY A 51 4.95 -2.29 -12.60
CA GLY A 51 3.97 -1.56 -13.41
C GLY A 51 2.52 -1.89 -13.07
N GLN A 52 2.24 -2.47 -11.89
CA GLN A 52 0.88 -2.78 -11.48
C GLN A 52 0.03 -1.49 -11.38
N LEU A 53 -1.14 -1.51 -12.02
CA LEU A 53 -2.16 -0.48 -11.85
C LEU A 53 -3.09 -0.84 -10.70
N ASN A 54 -3.59 0.16 -9.99
CA ASN A 54 -4.66 -0.02 -9.02
C ASN A 54 -6.01 -0.20 -9.72
N VAL A 55 -7.08 -0.47 -8.95
CA VAL A 55 -8.43 -0.74 -9.51
C VAL A 55 -9.05 0.45 -10.25
N TRP A 56 -8.44 1.65 -10.16
CA TRP A 56 -8.84 2.84 -10.90
C TRP A 56 -8.02 3.06 -12.17
N GLY A 57 -7.17 2.11 -12.55
CA GLY A 57 -6.29 2.23 -13.72
C GLY A 57 -5.16 3.24 -13.53
N LYS A 58 -4.82 3.60 -12.30
CA LYS A 58 -3.74 4.54 -11.99
C LYS A 58 -2.50 3.81 -11.50
N HIS A 59 -1.34 4.31 -11.90
CA HIS A 59 -0.06 3.87 -11.38
C HIS A 59 0.17 4.51 -10.00
N PRO A 60 0.35 3.72 -8.93
CA PRO A 60 0.61 4.30 -7.62
C PRO A 60 2.00 4.92 -7.53
N PHE A 61 2.21 5.79 -6.55
CA PHE A 61 3.54 6.27 -6.17
C PHE A 61 4.03 5.61 -4.88
N PHE A 62 5.35 5.63 -4.65
CA PHE A 62 5.96 5.25 -3.38
C PHE A 62 7.01 6.29 -2.98
N VAL A 63 7.03 6.70 -1.72
CA VAL A 63 8.05 7.59 -1.15
C VAL A 63 8.52 7.03 0.18
N GLU A 64 9.82 6.79 0.30
CA GLU A 64 10.47 6.52 1.58
C GLU A 64 10.85 7.85 2.25
N THR A 65 10.49 8.01 3.52
CA THR A 65 10.80 9.21 4.30
C THR A 65 11.97 8.98 5.26
N GLU A 66 12.41 10.02 5.96
CA GLU A 66 13.49 9.93 6.95
C GLU A 66 13.05 9.29 8.29
N GLY A 67 11.74 9.21 8.54
CA GLY A 67 11.18 8.58 9.74
C GLY A 67 9.66 8.42 9.69
N GLU A 68 9.10 7.71 10.67
CA GLU A 68 7.68 7.38 10.76
C GLU A 68 6.77 8.62 10.87
N HIS A 69 7.20 9.64 11.60
CA HIS A 69 6.42 10.87 11.76
C HIS A 69 6.31 11.65 10.44
N SER A 70 7.38 11.61 9.64
CA SER A 70 7.41 12.24 8.32
C SER A 70 6.59 11.45 7.31
N ALA A 71 6.54 10.12 7.43
CA ALA A 71 5.64 9.27 6.67
C ALA A 71 4.17 9.62 6.94
N GLN A 72 3.79 9.79 8.21
CA GLN A 72 2.42 10.16 8.60
C GLN A 72 2.06 11.56 8.11
N SER A 73 2.94 12.53 8.32
CA SER A 73 2.75 13.92 7.87
C SER A 73 2.63 14.00 6.34
N GLY A 74 3.48 13.25 5.62
CA GLY A 74 3.46 13.15 4.17
C GLY A 74 2.15 12.53 3.66
N ALA A 75 1.70 11.42 4.26
CA ALA A 75 0.44 10.77 3.89
C ALA A 75 -0.76 11.69 4.12
N LEU A 76 -0.80 12.40 5.25
CA LEU A 76 -1.84 13.40 5.53
C LEU A 76 -1.82 14.54 4.51
N GLY A 77 -0.64 15.10 4.24
CA GLY A 77 -0.47 16.17 3.25
C GLY A 77 -0.89 15.73 1.84
N ALA A 78 -0.51 14.52 1.44
CA ALA A 78 -0.93 13.94 0.18
C ALA A 78 -2.46 13.78 0.15
N ALA A 79 -3.08 13.29 1.22
CA ALA A 79 -4.53 13.05 1.27
C ALA A 79 -5.33 14.35 1.09
N LEU A 80 -4.85 15.47 1.62
CA LEU A 80 -5.45 16.80 1.43
C LEU A 80 -5.50 17.24 -0.05
N THR A 81 -4.65 16.70 -0.92
CA THR A 81 -4.68 16.96 -2.37
C THR A 81 -5.72 16.14 -3.14
N GLY A 82 -6.53 15.33 -2.44
CA GLY A 82 -7.66 14.59 -3.01
C GLY A 82 -7.36 13.16 -3.44
N GLY A 83 -6.29 12.54 -2.92
CA GLY A 83 -5.98 11.13 -3.19
C GLY A 83 -6.12 10.22 -1.97
N SER A 84 -6.27 8.92 -2.24
CA SER A 84 -6.32 7.87 -1.22
C SER A 84 -4.91 7.35 -0.96
N TYR A 85 -4.19 7.98 -0.04
CA TYR A 85 -2.81 7.65 0.30
C TYR A 85 -2.72 7.08 1.71
N VAL A 86 -1.80 6.15 1.89
CA VAL A 86 -1.63 5.43 3.15
C VAL A 86 -0.21 5.64 3.65
N SER A 87 -0.08 5.81 4.97
CA SER A 87 1.21 5.72 5.64
C SER A 87 1.49 4.29 6.05
N ASN A 88 2.70 3.79 5.79
CA ASN A 88 3.23 2.60 6.46
C ASN A 88 4.21 3.07 7.53
N ALA A 89 3.65 3.49 8.65
CA ALA A 89 4.31 3.81 9.92
C ALA A 89 3.61 2.97 11.01
N SER A 90 4.29 2.67 12.12
CA SER A 90 3.71 1.88 13.22
C SER A 90 2.52 2.54 13.91
#